data_AF-A0A0E4BWW1-F1
#
_entry.id   AF-A0A0E4BWW1-F1
#
_cell.length_a   1.000
_cell.length_b   1.000
_cell.length_c   1.000
_cell.angle_alpha   90.00
_cell.angle_beta   90.00
_cell.angle_gamma   90.00
#
_symmetry.space_group_name_H-M   'P 1'
#
loop_
_entity.id
_entity.type
_entity.pdbx_description
1 polymer ?
#
loop_
_entity_poly.entity_id
_entity_poly.type
_entity_poly.pdbx_seq_one_letter_code
_entity_poly.pdbx_strand_id
1 'polypeptide(L)'
;MVIDYLQLLDQRRENPDLTVQVRALKSFARDKGLIVVFISQIDRSYDPSLKPCPDLDDVRLPNPLDLKLFDKTCFINNAEVQFRAAS
;
A
#
# COMPACT_ATOMS: atom_id res chain seq x y z
N MET A 1 -4.14 6.85 -11.84
CA MET A 1 -3.39 7.76 -10.95
C MET A 1 -2.38 6.93 -10.18
N VAL A 2 -1.16 7.43 -9.99
CA VAL A 2 -0.12 6.73 -9.22
C VAL A 2 0.31 7.66 -8.08
N ILE A 3 0.41 7.10 -6.87
CA ILE A 3 0.87 7.78 -5.66
C ILE A 3 2.16 7.10 -5.21
N ASP A 4 3.24 7.89 -5.16
CA ASP A 4 4.58 7.44 -4.82
C ASP A 4 5.15 8.36 -3.72
N TYR A 5 5.19 7.99 -2.43
CA TYR A 5 4.84 6.70 -1.79
C TYR A 5 3.61 6.85 -0.87
N LEU A 6 2.94 5.73 -0.54
CA LEU A 6 1.84 5.67 0.44
C LEU A 6 2.20 6.38 1.75
N GLN A 7 3.43 6.16 2.24
CA GLN A 7 3.94 6.73 3.48
C GLN A 7 4.04 8.27 3.45
N LEU A 8 4.09 8.89 2.27
CA LEU A 8 4.13 10.36 2.16
C LEU A 8 2.80 11.01 2.53
N LEU A 9 1.68 10.29 2.40
CA LEU A 9 0.36 10.80 2.78
C LEU A 9 0.24 11.07 4.29
N ASP A 10 1.10 10.43 5.08
CA ASP A 10 1.13 10.49 6.54
C ASP A 10 2.14 11.53 7.08
N GLN A 11 2.91 12.19 6.20
CA GLN A 11 3.99 13.10 6.65
C GLN A 11 3.49 14.43 7.22
N ARG A 12 2.34 14.94 6.77
CA ARG A 12 1.79 16.22 7.22
C ARG A 12 0.72 15.99 8.27
N ARG A 13 1.01 16.38 9.51
CA ARG A 13 0.09 16.25 10.67
C ARG A 13 -1.20 17.05 10.53
N GLU A 14 -1.25 18.01 9.62
CA GLU A 14 -2.46 18.80 9.30
C GLU A 14 -3.42 18.04 8.39
N ASN A 15 -2.95 16.98 7.70
CA ASN A 15 -3.80 16.17 6.86
C ASN A 15 -4.69 15.25 7.72
N PRO A 16 -5.86 14.84 7.20
CA PRO A 16 -6.65 13.77 7.83
C PRO A 16 -5.82 12.49 7.98
N ASP A 17 -6.22 11.62 8.91
CA ASP A 17 -5.56 10.32 9.10
C ASP A 17 -5.43 9.55 7.78
N LEU A 18 -4.34 8.78 7.64
CA LEU A 18 -4.06 7.98 6.44
C LEU A 18 -5.25 7.12 6.00
N THR A 19 -5.93 6.52 6.99
CA THR A 19 -7.13 5.71 6.76
C THR A 19 -8.29 6.51 6.14
N VAL A 20 -8.50 7.76 6.55
CA VAL A 20 -9.53 8.66 5.99
C VAL A 20 -9.16 9.02 4.55
N GLN A 21 -7.90 9.38 4.31
CA GLN A 21 -7.40 9.71 2.97
C GLN A 21 -7.56 8.54 2.00
N VAL A 22 -7.13 7.33 2.39
CA VAL A 22 -7.23 6.12 1.54
C VAL A 22 -8.69 5.75 1.24
N ARG A 23 -9.59 5.88 2.22
CA ARG A 23 -11.04 5.66 1.98
C ARG A 23 -11.62 6.67 1.00
N ALA A 24 -11.27 7.95 1.12
CA ALA A 24 -11.73 8.97 0.19
C ALA A 24 -11.22 8.70 -1.23
N LEU A 25 -9.95 8.32 -1.38
CA LEU A 25 -9.36 7.93 -2.66
C LEU A 25 -10.04 6.70 -3.25
N LYS A 26 -10.36 5.69 -2.45
CA LYS A 26 -11.10 4.50 -2.90
C LYS A 26 -12.49 4.85 -3.41
N SER A 27 -13.25 5.66 -2.65
CA SER A 27 -14.58 6.11 -3.08
C SER A 27 -14.49 6.87 -4.39
N PHE A 28 -13.57 7.84 -4.46
CA PHE A 28 -13.35 8.63 -5.66
C PHE A 28 -12.99 7.77 -6.88
N ALA A 29 -12.08 6.80 -6.70
CA ALA A 29 -11.69 5.87 -7.75
C ALA A 29 -12.89 5.07 -8.27
N ARG A 30 -13.72 4.54 -7.36
CA ARG A 30 -14.94 3.81 -7.69
C ARG A 30 -15.94 4.69 -8.45
N ASP A 31 -16.20 5.89 -7.96
CA ASP A 31 -17.19 6.80 -8.53
C ASP A 31 -16.78 7.30 -9.93
N LYS A 32 -15.48 7.37 -10.20
CA LYS A 32 -14.92 7.81 -11.49
C LYS A 32 -14.46 6.68 -12.41
N GLY A 33 -14.55 5.41 -11.97
CA GLY A 33 -14.05 4.27 -12.72
C GLY A 33 -12.52 4.32 -12.95
N LEU A 34 -11.77 4.89 -12.01
CA LEU A 34 -10.32 5.07 -12.11
C LEU A 34 -9.56 3.97 -11.38
N ILE A 35 -8.39 3.63 -11.90
CA ILE A 35 -7.39 2.84 -11.16
C ILE A 35 -6.44 3.79 -10.45
N VAL A 36 -6.32 3.60 -9.13
CA VAL A 36 -5.36 4.31 -8.27
C VAL A 36 -4.35 3.29 -7.75
N VAL A 37 -3.08 3.53 -8.03
CA VAL A 37 -1.96 2.67 -7.62
C VAL A 37 -1.16 3.40 -6.55
N PHE A 38 -0.79 2.69 -5.50
CA PHE A 38 0.07 3.19 -4.44
C PHE A 38 1.37 2.39 -4.44
N ILE A 39 2.50 3.09 -4.43
CA ILE A 39 3.81 2.48 -4.21
C ILE A 39 4.09 2.56 -2.71
N SER A 40 4.48 1.44 -2.11
CA SER A 40 4.74 1.35 -0.68
C SER A 40 6.09 0.68 -0.43
N GLN A 41 6.80 1.14 0.59
CA GLN A 41 8.03 0.51 1.05
C GLN A 41 7.74 -0.73 1.90
N ILE A 42 8.66 -1.70 1.84
CA ILE A 42 8.71 -2.86 2.74
C ILE A 42 9.50 -2.50 4.00
N ASP A 43 9.09 -3.02 5.15
CA ASP A 43 9.75 -2.79 6.42
C ASP A 43 11.17 -3.39 6.42
N ARG A 44 12.10 -2.71 7.10
CA ARG A 44 13.51 -3.13 7.16
C ARG A 44 13.74 -4.46 7.88
N SER A 45 12.75 -4.95 8.63
CA SER A 45 12.80 -6.25 9.30
C SER A 45 12.53 -7.43 8.36
N TYR A 46 12.04 -7.19 7.14
CA TYR A 46 11.88 -8.22 6.13
C TYR A 46 13.23 -8.84 5.75
N ASP A 47 13.32 -10.16 5.86
CA ASP A 47 14.50 -10.93 5.47
C ASP A 47 14.21 -11.77 4.21
N PRO A 48 14.78 -11.41 3.05
CA PRO A 48 14.56 -12.13 1.81
C PRO A 48 15.15 -13.55 1.81
N SER A 49 16.03 -13.89 2.75
CA SER A 49 16.55 -15.26 2.90
C SER A 49 15.56 -16.22 3.55
N LEU A 50 14.66 -15.69 4.39
CA LEU A 50 13.61 -16.47 5.07
C LEU A 50 12.30 -16.50 4.27
N LYS A 51 12.03 -15.41 3.54
CA LYS A 51 10.79 -15.22 2.77
C LYS A 51 11.14 -14.64 1.40
N PRO A 52 11.13 -15.43 0.31
CA PRO A 52 11.63 -15.01 -1.00
C PRO A 52 10.90 -13.81 -1.62
N CYS A 53 9.64 -13.55 -1.26
CA CYS A 53 8.88 -12.41 -1.75
C CYS A 53 8.03 -11.83 -0.60
N PRO A 54 7.97 -10.50 -0.43
CA PRO A 54 7.20 -9.90 0.65
C PRO A 54 5.70 -10.08 0.42
N ASP A 55 4.93 -9.88 1.48
CA ASP A 55 3.48 -9.75 1.42
C ASP A 55 2.97 -8.57 2.26
N LEU A 56 1.66 -8.56 2.54
CA LEU A 56 0.99 -7.46 3.23
C LEU A 56 1.55 -7.18 4.62
N ASP A 57 2.03 -8.20 5.33
CA ASP A 57 2.54 -8.05 6.70
C ASP A 57 3.91 -7.36 6.73
N ASP A 58 4.62 -7.38 5.60
CA ASP A 58 5.92 -6.73 5.46
C ASP A 58 5.78 -5.26 5.02
N VAL A 59 4.57 -4.74 4.77
CA VAL A 59 4.38 -3.35 4.33
C VAL A 59 4.74 -2.39 5.46
N ARG A 60 5.64 -1.44 5.18
CA ARG A 60 6.05 -0.43 6.15
C ARG A 60 4.93 0.57 6.39
N LEU A 61 4.38 0.59 7.60
CA LEU A 61 3.33 1.51 8.00
C LEU A 61 3.80 2.40 9.17
N PRO A 62 3.98 3.73 8.98
CA PRO A 62 4.29 4.64 10.08
C PRO A 62 3.11 4.77 11.07
N ASN A 63 1.88 4.64 10.56
CA ASN A 63 0.65 4.64 11.32
C ASN A 63 -0.25 3.47 10.90
N PRO A 64 -1.12 2.95 11.78
CA PRO A 64 -2.03 1.86 11.45
C PRO A 64 -2.91 2.18 10.23
N LEU A 65 -2.93 1.26 9.27
CA LEU A 65 -3.78 1.32 8.09
C LEU A 65 -4.34 -0.08 7.82
N ASP A 66 -5.65 -0.19 7.65
CA ASP A 66 -6.27 -1.42 7.20
C ASP A 66 -5.96 -1.63 5.71
N LEU A 67 -5.04 -2.55 5.41
CA LEU A 67 -4.61 -2.85 4.05
C LEU A 67 -5.70 -3.56 3.23
N LYS A 68 -6.79 -4.01 3.85
CA LYS A 68 -7.99 -4.51 3.13
C LYS A 68 -8.74 -3.40 2.39
N LEU A 69 -8.36 -2.14 2.60
CA LEU A 69 -8.82 -1.03 1.77
C LEU A 69 -8.32 -1.11 0.33
N PHE A 70 -7.22 -1.80 0.07
CA PHE A 70 -6.75 -2.04 -1.30
C PHE A 70 -7.50 -3.23 -1.91
N ASP A 71 -7.72 -3.23 -3.22
CA ASP A 71 -8.42 -4.35 -3.88
C ASP A 71 -7.44 -5.42 -4.39
N LYS A 72 -6.20 -5.00 -4.73
CA LYS A 72 -5.15 -5.85 -5.29
C LYS A 72 -3.79 -5.41 -4.76
N THR A 73 -2.87 -6.36 -4.67
CA THR A 73 -1.49 -6.14 -4.22
C THR A 73 -0.52 -6.73 -5.24
N CYS A 74 0.65 -6.09 -5.36
CA CYS A 74 1.73 -6.52 -6.22
C CYS A 74 3.04 -6.38 -5.45
N PHE A 75 3.66 -7.50 -5.11
CA PHE A 75 4.94 -7.55 -4.43
C PHE A 75 6.03 -7.92 -5.43
N ILE A 76 7.18 -7.27 -5.30
CA ILE A 76 8.30 -7.44 -6.22
C ILE A 76 9.55 -7.68 -5.36
N ASN A 77 10.27 -8.75 -5.63
CA ASN A 77 11.62 -8.98 -5.09
C ASN A 77 12.52 -9.58 -6.15
N ASN A 78 13.64 -8.92 -6.47
CA ASN A 78 14.52 -9.27 -7.59
C ASN A 78 13.75 -9.44 -8.91
N ALA A 79 13.65 -10.69 -9.41
CA ALA A 79 12.93 -11.04 -10.63
C ALA A 79 11.55 -11.67 -10.36
N GLU A 80 11.18 -11.84 -9.08
CA GLU A 80 9.91 -12.42 -8.69
C GLU A 80 8.84 -11.34 -8.51
N VAL A 81 7.67 -11.57 -9.11
CA VAL A 81 6.49 -10.70 -8.98
C VAL A 81 5.33 -11.56 -8.50
N GLN A 82 4.73 -11.15 -7.39
CA GLN A 82 3.54 -11.80 -6.84
C GLN A 82 2.36 -10.84 -6.85
N PHE A 83 1.39 -11.12 -7.73
CA PHE A 83 0.16 -10.35 -7.84
C PHE A 83 -1.00 -11.11 -7.17
N ARG A 84 -1.69 -10.47 -6.24
CA ARG A 84 -2.74 -11.09 -5.43
C ARG A 84 -3.93 -10.15 -5.27
N ALA A 85 -5.11 -10.71 -4.99
CA ALA A 85 -6.19 -9.92 -4.41
C ALA A 85 -5.80 -9.56 -2.97
N ALA A 86 -6.16 -8.37 -2.50
CA ALA A 86 -6.04 -8.08 -1.07
C ALA A 86 -7.17 -8.81 -0.34
N SER A 87 -6.87 -9.45 0.79
CA SER A 87 -7.80 -10.31 1.55
C SER A 87 -7.73 -10.03 3.04
#